data_AF-A0A2W6A3Y8-F1
#
_entry.id   AF-A0A2W6A3Y8-F1
#
_cell.length_a   1.000
_cell.length_b   1.000
_cell.length_c   1.000
_cell.angle_alpha   90.00
_cell.angle_beta   90.00
_cell.angle_gamma   90.00
#
_symmetry.space_group_name_H-M   'P 1'
#
loop_
_entity.id
_entity.type
_entity.pdbx_description
1 polymer ?
#
loop_
_entity_poly.entity_id
_entity_poly.type
_entity_poly.pdbx_seq_one_letter_code
_entity_poly.pdbx_strand_id
1 'polypeptide(L)'
;MASPYAEQQKTEGVTAHVLWMTTGLSCEGDSVAMTSATNPSLEDIILQAIPGMPKVVVHNQVIDYAVGQEYAQAWFDAEDGKLDPFVLVIEGSLGNEEINGEGHWTGFAVNPENGQPITMNEWMDRLAPKAAAVVAVGTCATYGGIPAMKNNPTGAMGVPD
;
A
#
# COMPACT_ATOMS: atom_id res chain seq x y z
N MET A 1 -9.27 0.91 40.77
CA MET A 1 -10.16 0.59 39.64
C MET A 1 -9.42 0.96 38.37
N ALA A 2 -9.46 0.13 37.32
CA ALA A 2 -8.90 0.50 36.03
C ALA A 2 -9.73 1.64 35.41
N SER A 3 -9.09 2.53 34.63
CA SER A 3 -9.77 3.60 33.89
C SER A 3 -10.80 2.99 32.93
N PRO A 4 -12.03 3.54 32.82
CA PRO A 4 -12.99 3.09 31.80
C PRO A 4 -12.48 3.28 30.36
N TYR A 5 -11.39 4.06 30.18
CA TYR A 5 -10.75 4.33 28.89
C TYR A 5 -9.46 3.53 28.67
N ALA A 6 -9.15 2.52 29.48
CA ALA A 6 -7.88 1.79 29.38
C ALA A 6 -7.67 1.13 28.01
N GLU A 7 -8.70 0.53 27.43
CA GLU A 7 -8.63 -0.06 26.07
C GLU A 7 -8.51 1.02 24.99
N GLN A 8 -9.19 2.15 25.16
CA GLN A 8 -9.07 3.28 24.25
C GLN A 8 -7.63 3.81 24.20
N GLN A 9 -7.03 4.05 25.37
CA GLN A 9 -5.64 4.51 25.52
C GLN A 9 -4.63 3.51 24.94
N LYS A 10 -4.93 2.22 25.06
CA LYS A 10 -4.09 1.16 24.48
C LYS A 10 -4.08 1.23 22.96
N THR A 11 -5.23 1.36 22.32
CA THR A 11 -5.32 1.48 20.85
C THR A 11 -4.71 2.79 20.37
N GLU A 12 -4.97 3.90 21.05
CA GLU A 12 -4.39 5.21 20.74
C GLU A 12 -2.86 5.25 20.84
N GLY A 13 -2.28 4.38 21.68
CA GLY A 13 -0.84 4.22 21.81
C GLY A 13 -0.18 3.42 20.68
N VAL A 14 -0.94 2.76 19.81
CA VAL A 14 -0.42 2.05 18.63
C VAL A 14 -0.15 3.05 17.51
N THR A 15 1.01 2.95 16.88
CA THR A 15 1.28 3.59 15.59
C THR A 15 1.16 2.54 14.50
N ALA A 16 0.16 2.67 13.63
CA ALA A 16 -0.07 1.79 12.50
C ALA A 16 0.38 2.48 11.21
N HIS A 17 1.19 1.78 10.43
CA HIS A 17 1.61 2.27 9.12
C HIS A 17 0.67 1.77 8.02
N VAL A 18 0.39 2.62 7.04
CA VAL A 18 -0.33 2.25 5.82
C VAL A 18 0.65 2.43 4.67
N LEU A 19 1.19 1.33 4.16
CA LEU A 19 2.00 1.32 2.95
C LEU A 19 1.06 1.18 1.76
N TRP A 20 0.76 2.29 1.09
CA TRP A 20 -0.16 2.33 -0.04
C TRP A 20 0.62 2.41 -1.35
N MET A 21 0.70 1.27 -2.01
CA MET A 21 1.43 1.12 -3.26
C MET A 21 0.49 1.36 -4.43
N THR A 22 0.68 2.49 -5.11
CA THR A 22 -0.07 2.94 -6.27
C THR A 22 0.55 2.52 -7.61
N THR A 23 1.72 1.87 -7.56
CA THR A 23 2.52 1.47 -8.73
C THR A 23 2.05 0.19 -9.40
N GLY A 24 0.85 -0.32 -9.08
CA GLY A 24 0.22 -1.34 -9.91
C GLY A 24 -0.11 -0.80 -11.30
N LEU A 25 -0.76 -1.61 -12.14
CA LEU A 25 -1.37 -1.10 -13.37
C LEU A 25 -2.59 -0.26 -12.97
N SER A 26 -2.30 1.01 -12.67
CA SER A 26 -3.16 1.94 -11.94
C SER A 26 -3.36 3.26 -12.69
N CYS A 27 -4.42 3.98 -12.33
CA CYS A 27 -4.65 5.36 -12.72
C CYS A 27 -4.61 6.35 -11.55
N GLU A 28 -4.25 5.88 -10.34
CA GLU A 28 -4.23 6.65 -9.08
C GLU A 28 -5.60 7.25 -8.68
N GLY A 29 -6.67 6.81 -9.34
CA GLY A 29 -8.01 7.32 -9.15
C GLY A 29 -8.62 6.97 -7.80
N ASP A 30 -8.23 5.84 -7.20
CA ASP A 30 -8.73 5.45 -5.88
C ASP A 30 -8.04 6.28 -4.79
N SER A 31 -6.76 6.61 -4.96
CA SER A 31 -6.05 7.59 -4.15
C SER A 31 -6.71 8.98 -4.22
N VAL A 32 -7.01 9.49 -5.41
CA VAL A 32 -7.72 10.77 -5.58
C VAL A 32 -9.13 10.73 -4.99
N ALA A 33 -9.83 9.61 -5.11
CA ALA A 33 -11.14 9.44 -4.49
C ALA A 33 -11.05 9.49 -2.96
N MET A 34 -9.99 8.92 -2.36
CA MET A 34 -9.76 8.94 -0.92
C MET A 34 -9.59 10.37 -0.37
N THR A 35 -8.93 11.27 -1.12
CA THR A 35 -8.79 12.67 -0.69
C THR A 35 -10.11 13.44 -0.71
N SER A 36 -11.17 12.88 -1.31
CA SER A 36 -12.51 13.46 -1.32
C SER A 36 -13.43 12.92 -0.22
N ALA A 37 -12.94 11.99 0.61
CA ALA A 37 -13.70 11.45 1.74
C ALA A 37 -13.99 12.52 2.79
N THR A 38 -15.15 12.43 3.44
CA THR A 38 -15.61 13.43 4.43
C THR A 38 -16.15 12.80 5.72
N ASN A 39 -16.24 11.47 5.80
CA ASN A 39 -16.89 10.77 6.93
C ASN A 39 -16.27 9.38 7.21
N PRO A 40 -15.10 9.30 7.87
CA PRO A 40 -14.17 10.40 8.14
C PRO A 40 -13.44 10.85 6.87
N SER A 41 -12.81 12.02 6.92
CA SER A 41 -11.86 12.43 5.89
C SER A 41 -10.49 11.77 6.08
N LEU A 42 -9.61 11.90 5.09
CA LEU A 42 -8.25 11.39 5.21
C LEU A 42 -7.46 12.15 6.27
N GLU A 43 -7.65 13.47 6.37
CA GLU A 43 -7.06 14.28 7.42
C GLU A 43 -7.58 13.93 8.82
N ASP A 44 -8.86 13.57 8.98
CA ASP A 44 -9.39 13.07 10.25
C ASP A 44 -8.65 11.80 10.71
N ILE A 45 -8.33 10.91 9.77
CA ILE A 45 -7.58 9.68 10.04
C ILE A 45 -6.13 10.00 10.43
N ILE A 46 -5.43 10.80 9.62
CA ILE A 46 -4.01 11.13 9.83
C ILE A 46 -3.80 11.94 11.12
N LEU A 47 -4.73 12.85 11.44
CA LEU A 47 -4.68 13.68 12.65
C LEU A 47 -5.23 12.96 13.90
N GLN A 48 -5.62 11.68 13.77
CA GLN A 48 -6.19 10.89 14.88
C GLN A 48 -7.40 11.59 15.52
N ALA A 49 -8.28 12.17 14.70
CA ALA A 49 -9.42 12.96 15.17
C ALA A 49 -10.52 12.12 15.84
N ILE A 50 -10.57 10.82 15.54
CA ILE A 50 -11.54 9.88 16.11
C ILE A 50 -10.96 9.23 17.38
N PRO A 51 -11.59 9.41 18.56
CA PRO A 51 -11.12 8.80 19.80
C PRO A 51 -11.07 7.27 19.72
N GLY A 52 -10.02 6.67 20.26
CA GLY A 52 -9.81 5.22 20.26
C GLY A 52 -9.18 4.65 18.99
N MET A 53 -8.87 5.47 17.99
CA MET A 53 -8.09 5.02 16.82
C MET A 53 -6.59 4.99 17.12
N PRO A 54 -5.84 4.08 16.48
CA PRO A 54 -4.38 4.16 16.47
C PRO A 54 -3.91 5.45 15.76
N LYS A 55 -2.69 5.87 16.04
CA LYS A 55 -2.01 6.86 15.20
C LYS A 55 -1.72 6.23 13.85
N VAL A 56 -2.19 6.84 12.77
CA VAL A 56 -1.99 6.33 11.41
C VAL A 56 -0.93 7.14 10.69
N VAL A 57 0.05 6.47 10.11
CA VAL A 57 1.05 7.07 9.21
C VAL A 57 0.83 6.51 7.83
N VAL A 58 0.41 7.36 6.89
CA VAL A 58 0.08 6.97 5.52
C VAL A 58 1.26 7.28 4.61
N HIS A 59 1.76 6.25 3.92
CA HIS A 59 2.76 6.35 2.87
C HIS A 59 2.06 6.12 1.53
N ASN A 60 1.72 7.19 0.82
CA ASN A 60 1.00 7.14 -0.47
C ASN A 60 1.63 8.16 -1.43
N GLN A 61 2.01 7.72 -2.63
CA GLN A 61 2.78 8.52 -3.60
C GLN A 61 2.13 9.85 -3.99
N VAL A 62 0.80 9.94 -3.93
CA VAL A 62 0.04 11.13 -4.32
C VAL A 62 0.13 12.25 -3.27
N ILE A 63 0.30 11.90 -2.00
CA ILE A 63 0.16 12.84 -0.87
C ILE A 63 1.35 12.87 0.10
N ASP A 64 2.29 11.94 -0.01
CA ASP A 64 3.46 11.91 0.85
C ASP A 64 4.33 13.15 0.63
N TYR A 65 4.93 13.64 1.71
CA TYR A 65 5.89 14.73 1.63
C TYR A 65 7.27 14.23 1.20
N ALA A 66 7.64 13.02 1.64
CA ALA A 66 8.91 12.41 1.27
C ALA A 66 8.92 12.05 -0.21
N VAL A 67 10.10 12.06 -0.83
CA VAL A 67 10.26 11.76 -2.26
C VAL A 67 11.48 10.86 -2.51
N GLY A 68 11.47 10.18 -3.66
CA GLY A 68 12.59 9.33 -4.09
C GLY A 68 12.95 8.27 -3.05
N GLN A 69 14.24 8.16 -2.72
CA GLN A 69 14.73 7.15 -1.78
C GLN A 69 14.21 7.35 -0.35
N GLU A 70 13.97 8.59 0.07
CA GLU A 70 13.43 8.87 1.41
C GLU A 70 12.02 8.27 1.57
N TYR A 71 11.19 8.42 0.54
CA TYR A 71 9.87 7.79 0.48
C TYR A 71 9.97 6.25 0.42
N ALA A 72 10.85 5.74 -0.45
CA ALA A 72 11.04 4.29 -0.61
C ALA A 72 11.55 3.58 0.66
N GLN A 73 12.20 4.32 1.57
CA GLN A 73 12.74 3.75 2.81
C GLN A 73 11.68 3.06 3.67
N ALA A 74 10.42 3.52 3.63
CA ALA A 74 9.33 2.90 4.39
C ALA A 74 9.04 1.45 3.97
N TRP A 75 9.20 1.11 2.69
CA TRP A 75 9.02 -0.26 2.19
C TRP A 75 10.14 -1.18 2.67
N PHE A 76 11.39 -0.71 2.63
CA PHE A 76 12.53 -1.46 3.19
C PHE A 76 12.44 -1.59 4.71
N ASP A 77 11.98 -0.56 5.42
CA ASP A 77 11.80 -0.62 6.87
C ASP A 77 10.68 -1.58 7.28
N ALA A 78 9.60 -1.68 6.50
CA ALA A 78 8.58 -2.71 6.71
C ALA A 78 9.10 -4.11 6.39
N GLU A 79 9.90 -4.27 5.34
CA GLU A 79 10.59 -5.53 5.05
C GLU A 79 11.48 -5.96 6.23
N ASP A 80 12.20 -5.01 6.84
CA ASP A 80 13.03 -5.24 8.03
C ASP A 80 12.23 -5.42 9.33
N GLY A 81 10.90 -5.33 9.30
CA GLY A 81 10.03 -5.48 10.47
C GLY A 81 10.03 -4.28 11.42
N LYS A 82 10.53 -3.12 10.99
CA LYS A 82 10.59 -1.89 11.81
C LYS A 82 9.26 -1.15 11.86
N LEU A 83 8.32 -1.46 10.96
CA LEU A 83 7.01 -0.80 10.85
C LEU A 83 5.84 -1.68 11.34
N ASP A 84 6.07 -2.65 12.22
CA ASP A 84 4.99 -3.47 12.78
C ASP A 84 4.13 -2.66 13.80
N PRO A 85 2.79 -2.63 13.66
CA PRO A 85 1.98 -3.18 12.58
C PRO A 85 1.88 -2.25 11.36
N PHE A 86 1.87 -2.83 10.17
CA PHE A 86 1.51 -2.12 8.93
C PHE A 86 0.41 -2.84 8.14
N VAL A 87 -0.38 -2.04 7.44
CA VAL A 87 -1.34 -2.50 6.42
C VAL A 87 -0.73 -2.23 5.06
N LEU A 88 -0.70 -3.25 4.20
CA LEU A 88 -0.30 -3.13 2.82
C LEU A 88 -1.53 -2.86 1.96
N VAL A 89 -1.62 -1.68 1.38
CA VAL A 89 -2.69 -1.29 0.45
C VAL A 89 -2.16 -1.36 -0.96
N ILE A 90 -2.89 -2.07 -1.83
CA ILE A 90 -2.56 -2.23 -3.25
C ILE A 90 -3.60 -1.51 -4.08
N GLU A 91 -3.14 -0.60 -4.93
CA GLU A 91 -3.96 0.11 -5.91
C GLU A 91 -3.44 -0.17 -7.33
N GLY A 92 -4.35 -0.56 -8.22
CA GLY A 92 -4.01 -1.10 -9.53
C GLY A 92 -3.84 -2.62 -9.54
N SER A 93 -3.98 -3.21 -10.72
CA SER A 93 -3.83 -4.66 -10.91
C SER A 93 -2.36 -5.07 -10.97
N LEU A 94 -2.07 -6.34 -10.71
CA LEU A 94 -0.73 -6.91 -10.81
C LEU A 94 -0.50 -7.41 -12.24
N GLY A 95 0.58 -6.95 -12.88
CA GLY A 95 1.03 -7.51 -14.15
C GLY A 95 1.60 -8.91 -13.97
N ASN A 96 1.46 -9.76 -14.99
CA ASN A 96 2.12 -11.06 -15.00
C ASN A 96 3.58 -10.89 -15.44
N GLU A 97 4.48 -10.81 -14.46
CA GLU A 97 5.92 -10.70 -14.67
C GLU A 97 6.55 -11.99 -15.21
N GLU A 98 5.82 -13.10 -15.38
CA GLU A 98 6.31 -14.30 -16.08
C GLU A 98 6.32 -14.14 -17.61
N ILE A 99 5.63 -13.12 -18.15
CA ILE A 99 5.49 -12.86 -19.59
C ILE A 99 5.99 -11.47 -20.02
N ASN A 100 6.78 -10.81 -19.17
CA ASN A 100 7.33 -9.46 -19.38
C ASN A 100 8.55 -9.41 -20.34
N GLY A 101 9.12 -10.56 -20.71
CA GLY A 101 10.31 -10.65 -21.56
C GLY A 101 11.58 -10.24 -20.80
N GLU A 102 12.29 -9.24 -21.33
CA GLU A 102 13.53 -8.71 -20.71
C GLU A 102 13.28 -7.48 -19.81
N GLY A 103 12.03 -7.02 -19.71
CA GLY A 103 11.63 -5.82 -18.96
C GLY A 103 10.74 -6.14 -17.75
N HIS A 104 9.95 -5.15 -17.35
CA HIS A 104 8.97 -5.26 -16.26
C HIS A 104 7.68 -4.53 -16.66
N TRP A 105 6.53 -4.97 -16.15
CA TRP A 105 5.28 -4.22 -16.34
C TRP A 105 5.18 -3.05 -15.37
N THR A 106 5.51 -3.30 -14.11
CA THR A 106 5.52 -2.27 -13.06
C THR A 106 6.65 -2.47 -12.07
N GLY A 107 7.12 -1.37 -11.48
CA GLY A 107 8.17 -1.41 -10.48
C GLY A 107 8.30 -0.11 -9.70
N PHE A 108 8.79 -0.22 -8.47
CA PHE A 108 8.99 0.89 -7.56
C PHE A 108 10.24 0.65 -6.71
N ALA A 109 10.97 1.73 -6.41
CA ALA A 109 12.30 1.69 -5.79
C ALA A 109 13.34 0.87 -6.59
N VAL A 110 14.58 0.87 -6.13
CA VAL A 110 15.69 0.17 -6.77
C VAL A 110 16.18 -0.92 -5.83
N ASN A 111 16.30 -2.14 -6.35
CA ASN A 111 16.90 -3.25 -5.63
C ASN A 111 18.40 -2.97 -5.45
N PRO A 112 18.91 -2.87 -4.22
CA PRO A 112 20.31 -2.53 -3.97
C PRO A 112 21.29 -3.63 -4.41
N GLU A 113 20.84 -4.87 -4.59
CA GLU A 113 21.70 -6.00 -4.94
C GLU A 113 22.01 -6.06 -6.43
N ASN A 114 21.06 -5.66 -7.28
CA ASN A 114 21.18 -5.79 -8.74
C ASN A 114 20.96 -4.47 -9.52
N GLY A 115 20.58 -3.39 -8.82
CA GLY A 115 20.33 -2.07 -9.40
C GLY A 115 19.09 -1.96 -10.30
N GLN A 116 18.22 -2.98 -10.32
CA GLN A 116 16.97 -3.01 -11.11
C GLN A 116 15.77 -2.51 -10.29
N PRO A 117 14.68 -2.09 -10.95
CA PRO A 117 13.42 -1.82 -10.25
C PRO A 117 12.94 -3.05 -9.48
N ILE A 118 12.42 -2.85 -8.26
CA ILE A 118 11.71 -3.93 -7.55
C ILE A 118 10.30 -3.98 -8.12
N THR A 119 9.90 -5.11 -8.69
CA THR A 119 8.56 -5.24 -9.27
C THR A 119 7.49 -5.21 -8.20
N MET A 120 6.25 -4.89 -8.57
CA MET A 120 5.14 -4.97 -7.61
C MET A 120 4.94 -6.40 -7.08
N ASN A 121 5.14 -7.42 -7.92
CA ASN A 121 5.07 -8.83 -7.53
C ASN A 121 6.14 -9.15 -6.48
N GLU A 122 7.37 -8.66 -6.68
CA GLU A 122 8.45 -8.85 -5.71
C GLU A 122 8.17 -8.12 -4.38
N TRP A 123 7.64 -6.89 -4.42
CA TRP A 123 7.22 -6.20 -3.19
C TRP A 123 6.10 -6.93 -2.45
N MET A 124 5.14 -7.49 -3.19
CA MET A 124 4.06 -8.31 -2.63
C MET A 124 4.63 -9.52 -1.89
N ASP A 125 5.54 -10.27 -2.51
CA ASP A 125 6.18 -11.43 -1.89
C ASP A 125 6.96 -11.05 -0.62
N ARG A 126 7.64 -9.91 -0.62
CA ARG A 126 8.43 -9.40 0.52
C ARG A 126 7.58 -8.94 1.69
N LEU A 127 6.43 -8.30 1.42
CA LEU A 127 5.66 -7.54 2.40
C LEU A 127 4.35 -8.19 2.82
N ALA A 128 3.61 -8.85 1.92
CA ALA A 128 2.31 -9.44 2.24
C ALA A 128 2.36 -10.44 3.42
N PRO A 129 3.39 -11.30 3.56
CA PRO A 129 3.50 -12.20 4.72
C PRO A 129 3.78 -11.50 6.06
N LYS A 130 4.22 -10.24 6.03
CA LYS A 130 4.59 -9.43 7.21
C LYS A 130 3.52 -8.41 7.57
N ALA A 131 2.61 -8.10 6.65
CA ALA A 131 1.55 -7.13 6.87
C ALA A 131 0.51 -7.67 7.87
N ALA A 132 -0.01 -6.79 8.72
CA ALA A 132 -1.15 -7.10 9.59
C ALA A 132 -2.42 -7.39 8.75
N ALA A 133 -2.52 -6.74 7.59
CA ALA A 133 -3.54 -7.00 6.58
C ALA A 133 -3.05 -6.54 5.20
N VAL A 134 -3.55 -7.18 4.15
CA VAL A 134 -3.45 -6.71 2.76
C VAL A 134 -4.82 -6.24 2.31
N VAL A 135 -4.90 -5.03 1.75
CA VAL A 135 -6.13 -4.43 1.25
C VAL A 135 -5.97 -4.14 -0.23
N ALA A 136 -6.75 -4.82 -1.08
CA ALA A 136 -6.89 -4.46 -2.48
C ALA A 136 -7.90 -3.31 -2.60
N VAL A 137 -7.47 -2.17 -3.11
CA VAL A 137 -8.30 -0.96 -3.29
C VAL A 137 -8.60 -0.76 -4.77
N GLY A 138 -9.88 -0.56 -5.07
CA GLY A 138 -10.37 -0.40 -6.43
C GLY A 138 -10.58 -1.72 -7.18
N THR A 139 -11.37 -1.65 -8.25
CA THR A 139 -11.71 -2.83 -9.07
C THR A 139 -10.47 -3.45 -9.72
N CYS A 140 -9.48 -2.63 -10.08
CA CYS A 140 -8.23 -3.10 -10.69
C CYS A 140 -7.45 -4.00 -9.72
N ALA A 141 -7.18 -3.53 -8.49
CA ALA A 141 -6.46 -4.35 -7.52
C ALA A 141 -7.28 -5.56 -7.06
N THR A 142 -8.61 -5.42 -6.95
CA THR A 142 -9.45 -6.49 -6.38
C THR A 142 -9.71 -7.62 -7.39
N TYR A 143 -9.90 -7.30 -8.67
CA TYR A 143 -10.40 -8.23 -9.69
C TYR A 143 -9.69 -8.10 -11.05
N GLY A 144 -8.53 -7.44 -11.09
CA GLY A 144 -7.79 -7.13 -12.32
C GLY A 144 -8.35 -5.93 -13.10
N GLY A 145 -9.68 -5.77 -13.17
CA GLY A 145 -10.35 -4.59 -13.72
C GLY A 145 -10.08 -4.34 -15.21
N ILE A 146 -10.03 -3.07 -15.62
CA ILE A 146 -9.79 -2.69 -17.02
C ILE A 146 -8.43 -3.21 -17.53
N PRO A 147 -7.32 -3.11 -16.78
CA PRO A 147 -6.05 -3.66 -17.24
C PRO A 147 -6.08 -5.17 -17.49
N ALA A 148 -6.94 -5.92 -16.79
CA ALA A 148 -7.13 -7.36 -16.98
C ALA A 148 -8.15 -7.72 -18.08
N MET A 149 -8.62 -6.75 -18.87
CA MET A 149 -9.60 -7.01 -19.94
C MET A 149 -9.07 -8.00 -20.99
N LYS A 150 -9.98 -8.63 -21.74
CA LYS A 150 -9.63 -9.58 -22.80
C LYS A 150 -8.59 -9.00 -23.76
N ASN A 151 -7.56 -9.79 -24.08
CA ASN A 151 -6.42 -9.46 -24.94
C ASN A 151 -5.48 -8.37 -24.38
N ASN A 152 -5.51 -8.09 -23.07
CA ASN A 152 -4.46 -7.29 -22.46
C ASN A 152 -3.10 -8.00 -22.62
N PRO A 153 -2.00 -7.26 -22.92
CA PRO A 153 -0.69 -7.87 -23.16
C PRO A 153 0.05 -8.21 -21.86
N THR A 154 -0.41 -7.72 -20.71
CA THR A 154 0.30 -7.81 -19.43
C THR A 154 -0.09 -9.03 -18.61
N GLY A 155 -1.15 -9.75 -18.99
CA GLY A 155 -1.71 -10.85 -18.21
C GLY A 155 -2.20 -10.41 -16.83
N ALA A 156 -2.72 -9.17 -16.72
CA ALA A 156 -3.02 -8.57 -15.42
C ALA A 156 -4.07 -9.34 -14.61
N MET A 157 -3.94 -9.31 -13.28
CA MET A 157 -4.80 -10.02 -12.32
C MET A 157 -5.06 -9.20 -11.05
N GLY A 158 -6.05 -9.63 -10.26
CA GLY A 158 -6.30 -9.08 -8.93
C GLY A 158 -5.30 -9.62 -7.90
N VAL A 159 -5.22 -8.95 -6.75
CA VAL A 159 -4.42 -9.38 -5.60
C VAL A 159 -4.78 -10.78 -5.08
N PRO A 160 -6.06 -11.23 -5.11
CA PRO A 160 -6.40 -12.58 -4.64
C PRO A 160 -6.11 -13.73 -5.63
N ASP A 161 -5.78 -13.43 -6.88
CA ASP A 161 -5.55 -14.42 -7.95
C ASP A 161 -4.15 -15.05 -7.85
#